data_AF-A0A7W0JKL7-F1
#
_entry.id   AF-A0A7W0JKL7-F1
#
_cell.length_a   1.000
_cell.length_b   1.000
_cell.length_c   1.000
_cell.angle_alpha   90.00
_cell.angle_beta   90.00
_cell.angle_gamma   90.00
#
_symmetry.space_group_name_H-M   'P 1'
#
loop_
_entity.id
_entity.type
_entity.pdbx_description
1 polymer ?
#
loop_
_entity_poly.entity_id
_entity_poly.type
_entity_poly.pdbx_seq_one_letter_code
_entity_poly.pdbx_strand_id
1 'polypeptide(L)' 'MRETLAAALPLMLASVAVMGSPGPATLSVAIIGSTFGLRRALTYLLGIIVGTTAVLLAVAAG' A
#
# COMPACT_ATOMS: atom_id res chain seq x y z
N MET A 1 -7.56 -19.80 22.34
CA MET A 1 -8.25 -18.49 22.36
C MET A 1 -7.48 -17.40 23.11
N ARG A 2 -6.89 -17.66 24.29
CA ARG A 2 -6.06 -16.66 25.01
C ARG A 2 -4.75 -16.30 24.29
N GLU A 3 -4.05 -17.30 23.74
CA GLU A 3 -2.82 -17.14 22.93
C GLU A 3 -3.05 -16.26 21.69
N THR A 4 -4.13 -16.51 20.94
CA THR A 4 -4.54 -15.71 19.78
C THR A 4 -4.90 -14.28 20.15
N LEU A 5 -5.48 -14.06 21.33
CA LEU A 5 -5.81 -12.71 21.82
C LEU A 5 -4.54 -11.95 22.22
N ALA A 6 -3.57 -12.64 22.81
CA ALA A 6 -2.27 -12.07 23.15
C ALA A 6 -1.47 -11.67 21.90
N ALA A 7 -1.57 -12.44 20.81
CA ALA A 7 -0.96 -12.10 19.52
C ALA A 7 -1.72 -11.02 18.74
N ALA A 8 -3.02 -10.85 18.98
CA ALA A 8 -3.84 -9.88 18.24
C ALA A 8 -3.40 -8.43 18.50
N LEU A 9 -3.04 -8.08 19.73
CA LEU A 9 -2.60 -6.73 20.09
C LEU A 9 -1.33 -6.28 19.34
N PRO A 10 -0.21 -7.03 19.35
CA PRO A 10 0.98 -6.64 18.59
C PRO A 10 0.74 -6.64 17.07
N LEU A 11 -0.08 -7.57 16.55
CA LEU A 11 -0.45 -7.58 15.14
C LEU A 11 -1.25 -6.32 14.76
N MET A 12 -2.23 -5.91 15.57
CA MET A 12 -2.97 -4.68 15.33
C MET A 12 -2.09 -3.44 15.39
N LEU A 13 -1.19 -3.35 16.38
CA LEU A 13 -0.23 -2.24 16.46
C LEU A 13 0.67 -2.19 15.22
N ALA A 14 1.16 -3.35 14.76
CA ALA A 14 1.95 -3.44 13.54
C ALA A 14 1.13 -3.03 12.30
N SER A 15 -0.11 -3.50 12.17
CA SER A 15 -1.01 -3.10 11.08
C SER A 15 -1.27 -1.60 11.07
N VAL A 16 -1.55 -1.00 12.23
CA VAL A 16 -1.75 0.45 12.35
C VAL A 16 -0.50 1.21 11.94
N ALA A 17 0.68 0.78 12.39
CA ALA A 17 1.95 1.41 12.00
C ALA A 17 2.22 1.30 10.49
N VAL A 18 1.99 0.13 9.90
CA VAL A 18 2.20 -0.14 8.47
C VAL A 18 1.18 0.58 7.59
N MET A 19 -0.09 0.61 7.97
CA MET A 19 -1.15 1.25 7.18
C MET A 19 -1.23 2.76 7.38
N GLY A 20 -0.93 3.24 8.60
CA GLY A 20 -0.98 4.65 8.96
C GLY A 20 0.23 5.44 8.47
N SER A 21 1.37 4.77 8.24
CA SER A 21 2.52 5.41 7.62
C SER A 21 2.30 5.60 6.11
N PRO A 22 2.78 6.71 5.52
CA PRO A 22 2.76 6.84 4.08
C PRO A 22 3.64 5.74 3.47
N GLY A 23 3.02 4.81 2.75
CA GLY A 23 3.75 3.74 2.09
C GLY A 23 4.70 4.26 1.00
N PRO A 24 5.65 3.43 0.53
CA PRO A 24 6.61 3.81 -0.49
C PRO A 24 5.92 4.31 -1.77
N ALA A 25 4.84 3.67 -2.20
CA ALA A 25 4.05 4.09 -3.36
C ALA A 25 3.47 5.52 -3.18
N THR A 26 2.92 5.82 -2.00
CA THR A 26 2.36 7.14 -1.69
C THR A 26 3.44 8.22 -1.72
N LEU A 27 4.61 7.95 -1.12
CA LEU A 27 5.75 8.87 -1.17
C LEU A 27 6.28 9.06 -2.59
N SER A 28 6.39 7.99 -3.37
CA SER A 28 6.83 8.07 -4.77
C SER A 28 5.90 8.93 -5.62
N VAL A 29 4.58 8.78 -5.49
CA VAL A 29 3.60 9.62 -6.22
C VAL A 29 3.71 11.09 -5.81
N ALA A 30 3.88 11.39 -4.52
CA ALA A 30 4.06 12.75 -4.04
C ALA A 30 5.33 13.40 -4.62
N ILE A 31 6.46 12.68 -4.60
CA ILE A 31 7.74 13.13 -5.17
C ILE A 31 7.63 13.33 -6.69
N ILE A 32 7.00 12.40 -7.40
CA ILE A 32 6.82 12.51 -8.86
C ILE A 32 5.89 13.67 -9.20
N GLY A 33 4.83 13.87 -8.41
CA GLY A 33 3.91 14.99 -8.55
C GLY A 33 4.59 16.34 -8.38
N SER A 34 5.45 16.49 -7.37
CA SER A 34 6.18 17.74 -7.13
C SER A 34 7.31 17.98 -8.14
N THR A 35 7.98 16.92 -8.61
CA THR A 35 9.17 17.04 -9.47
C THR A 35 8.81 17.12 -10.96
N PHE A 36 7.86 16.31 -11.42
CA PHE A 36 7.57 16.13 -12.84
C PHE A 36 6.17 16.64 -13.24
N GLY A 37 5.34 17.02 -12.27
CA GLY A 37 3.99 17.54 -12.46
C GLY A 37 2.90 16.47 -12.48
N LEU A 38 1.65 16.92 -12.37
CA LEU A 38 0.48 16.07 -12.13
C LEU A 38 0.25 15.01 -13.21
N ARG A 39 0.38 15.36 -14.49
CA ARG A 39 0.08 14.43 -15.59
C ARG A 39 0.94 13.16 -15.55
N ARG A 40 2.23 13.31 -15.24
CA ARG A 40 3.17 12.18 -15.15
C ARG A 40 2.96 11.37 -13.86
N ALA A 41 2.63 12.04 -12.77
CA ALA A 41 2.25 11.39 -11.52
C ALA A 41 0.98 10.53 -11.67
N LEU A 42 -0.02 11.00 -12.43
CA LEU A 42 -1.24 10.24 -12.71
C LEU A 42 -0.95 8.97 -13.51
N THR A 43 -0.16 9.06 -14.58
CA THR A 43 0.23 7.86 -15.35
C THR A 43 1.00 6.85 -14.50
N TYR A 44 1.88 7.33 -13.62
CA TYR A 44 2.62 6.49 -12.68
C TYR A 44 1.70 5.81 -11.66
N LEU A 45 0.77 6.58 -11.06
CA LEU A 45 -0.22 6.08 -10.11
C LEU A 45 -1.13 5.02 -10.74
N LEU A 46 -1.61 5.26 -11.97
CA LEU A 46 -2.42 4.27 -12.70
C LEU A 46 -1.65 2.97 -12.93
N GLY A 47 -0.37 3.06 -13.30
CA GLY A 47 0.50 1.88 -13.42
C GLY A 47 0.58 1.08 -12.12
N ILE A 48 0.75 1.76 -10.97
CA ILE A 48 0.74 1.10 -9.66
C ILE A 48 -0.59 0.41 -9.39
N ILE A 49 -1.72 1.12 -9.56
CA ILE A 49 -3.05 0.57 -9.27
C ILE A 49 -3.35 -0.65 -10.13
N VAL A 50 -3.07 -0.58 -11.43
CA VAL A 50 -3.31 -1.69 -12.36
C VAL A 50 -2.43 -2.89 -11.99
N GLY A 51 -1.13 -2.65 -11.74
CA GLY A 51 -0.20 -3.72 -11.39
C GLY A 51 -0.54 -4.40 -10.07
N THR A 52 -0.83 -3.65 -9.01
CA THR A 52 -1.20 -4.22 -7.71
C THR A 52 -2.54 -4.95 -7.79
N THR A 53 -3.53 -4.38 -8.49
CA THR A 53 -4.82 -5.05 -8.70
C THR A 53 -4.64 -6.37 -9.44
N ALA A 54 -3.83 -6.40 -10.51
CA ALA A 54 -3.57 -7.63 -11.25
C ALA A 54 -2.92 -8.70 -10.37
N VAL A 55 -1.93 -8.34 -9.54
CA VAL A 55 -1.30 -9.27 -8.60
C VAL A 55 -2.30 -9.77 -7.56
N LEU A 56 -3.12 -8.89 -6.99
CA LEU A 56 -4.15 -9.28 -6.01
C LEU A 56 -5.19 -10.22 -6.63
N LEU A 57 -5.59 -9.98 -7.88
CA LEU A 57 -6.49 -10.88 -8.61
C LEU A 57 -5.84 -12.25 -8.86
N ALA A 58 -4.56 -12.29 -9.23
CA ALA A 58 -3.84 -13.55 -9.39
C ALA A 58 -3.75 -14.34 -8.07
N VAL A 59 -3.42 -13.67 -6.97
CA VAL A 59 -3.39 -14.29 -5.63
C VAL A 59 -4.78 -14.78 -5.20
N ALA A 60 -5.83 -14.02 -5.50
CA ALA A 60 -7.20 -14.41 -5.19
C ALA A 60 -7.70 -15.60 -6.03
N ALA A 61 -7.14 -15.82 -7.22
CA ALA A 61 -7.51 -16.92 -8.10
C ALA A 61 -6.93 -18.29 -7.67
N GLY A 62 -5.86 -18.30 -6.86
CA GLY A 62 -5.23 -19.52 -6.32
C GLY A 62 -3.95 -19.91 -7.05
#